data_AF-A0A3D3VZM3-F1
#
_entry.id   AF-A0A3D3VZM3-F1
#
_cell.length_a   1.000
_cell.length_b   1.000
_cell.length_c   1.000
_cell.angle_alpha   90.00
_cell.angle_beta   90.00
_cell.angle_gamma   90.00
#
_symmetry.space_group_name_H-M   'P 1'
#
loop_
_entity.id
_entity.type
_entity.pdbx_description
1 polymer ?
#
loop_
_entity_poly.entity_id
_entity_poly.type
_entity_poly.pdbx_seq_one_letter_code
_entity_poly.pdbx_strand_id
1 'polypeptide(L)'
;MTKKKTKKKVVEKKKVLKKRTVVKNAKKTKSTQELLDDPKKELFCRLYVENDELRGNGGMCFAIASGIDLDKLDRTVLRDEKGDVIQDSEYNKMMNVCYVSANRLLRNVKISERMRKVLNEMLEDKIVDGELAKVILQNDELPAKISAIREYNKLKKRTIDRLEITNKRPFEDLTDEELAEAINDGIKFLRKK
;
A
#
# COMPACT_ATOMS: atom_id res chain seq x y z
N MET A 1 39.57 40.94 68.33
CA MET A 1 39.57 41.96 67.26
C MET A 1 39.80 41.27 65.91
N THR A 2 38.97 41.62 64.92
CA THR A 2 39.21 41.66 63.46
C THR A 2 39.88 40.47 62.73
N LYS A 3 39.17 39.83 61.80
CA LYS A 3 39.24 40.10 60.33
C LYS A 3 38.31 39.18 59.51
N LYS A 4 37.49 39.83 58.67
CA LYS A 4 36.68 39.29 57.55
C LYS A 4 37.55 38.58 56.50
N LYS A 5 36.99 37.63 55.74
CA LYS A 5 36.74 37.77 54.27
C LYS A 5 36.17 36.50 53.60
N THR A 6 34.95 36.64 53.06
CA THR A 6 34.47 36.26 51.72
C THR A 6 34.85 34.88 51.13
N LYS A 7 33.84 34.03 50.86
CA LYS A 7 33.91 32.98 49.84
C LYS A 7 32.96 33.27 48.69
N LYS A 8 33.55 33.43 47.50
CA LYS A 8 32.91 33.65 46.19
C LYS A 8 32.30 32.35 45.64
N LYS A 9 31.20 32.52 44.90
CA LYS A 9 30.54 31.59 43.98
C LYS A 9 31.54 30.81 43.11
N VAL A 10 31.35 29.49 43.03
CA VAL A 10 31.85 28.66 41.93
C VAL A 10 30.63 28.12 41.17
N VAL A 11 30.63 28.40 39.88
CA VAL A 11 29.63 28.01 38.88
C VAL A 11 30.04 26.64 38.34
N GLU A 12 29.16 25.65 38.42
CA GLU A 12 29.30 24.41 37.64
C GLU A 12 28.08 24.25 36.72
N LYS A 13 28.34 24.46 35.42
CA LYS A 13 27.39 24.23 34.33
C LYS A 13 27.22 22.72 34.12
N LYS A 14 26.10 22.14 34.55
CA LYS A 14 25.74 20.76 34.20
C LYS A 14 25.35 20.69 32.71
N LYS A 15 26.19 20.01 31.93
CA LYS A 15 25.94 19.65 30.52
C LYS A 15 24.74 18.72 30.41
N VAL A 16 23.83 19.08 29.50
CA VAL A 16 22.63 18.35 29.11
C VAL A 16 23.02 17.05 28.41
N LEU A 17 22.72 15.90 29.02
CA LEU A 17 22.82 14.59 28.36
C LEU A 17 21.45 14.26 27.74
N LYS A 18 21.29 14.50 26.44
CA LYS A 18 20.11 14.06 25.67
C LYS A 18 20.09 12.53 25.60
N LYS A 19 19.25 11.88 26.42
CA LYS A 19 18.89 10.47 26.23
C LYS A 19 17.97 10.37 25.01
N ARG A 20 18.51 9.87 23.90
CA ARG A 20 17.75 9.41 22.73
C ARG A 20 16.86 8.26 23.18
N THR A 21 15.56 8.50 23.31
CA THR A 21 14.55 7.45 23.43
C THR A 21 14.49 6.68 22.11
N VAL A 22 15.03 5.47 22.14
CA VAL A 22 14.80 4.43 21.13
C VAL A 22 13.30 4.14 21.13
N VAL A 23 12.58 4.71 20.16
CA VAL A 23 11.18 4.37 19.89
C VAL A 23 11.17 2.92 19.40
N LYS A 24 10.87 2.00 20.31
CA LYS A 24 10.58 0.61 19.98
C LYS A 24 9.28 0.57 19.20
N ASN A 25 9.37 0.35 17.90
CA ASN A 25 8.27 -0.10 17.06
C ASN A 25 7.80 -1.48 17.56
N ALA A 26 6.87 -1.48 18.51
CA ALA A 26 6.08 -2.65 18.84
C ALA A 26 4.87 -2.68 17.91
N LYS A 27 4.99 -3.43 16.79
CA LYS A 27 3.85 -3.90 16.01
C LYS A 27 2.87 -4.58 16.98
N LYS A 28 1.73 -3.94 17.25
CA LYS A 28 0.55 -4.63 17.77
C LYS A 28 -0.18 -5.23 16.58
N THR A 29 0.13 -6.48 16.28
CA THR A 29 -0.76 -7.37 15.55
C THR A 29 -1.99 -7.64 16.42
N LYS A 30 -3.08 -6.92 16.14
CA LYS A 30 -4.44 -7.35 16.45
C LYS A 30 -5.26 -7.10 15.19
N SER A 31 -5.42 -8.13 14.37
CA SER A 31 -6.33 -8.16 13.22
C SER A 31 -7.78 -8.25 13.69
N THR A 32 -8.19 -7.35 14.59
CA THR A 32 -9.61 -7.03 14.72
C THR A 32 -9.89 -6.23 13.46
N GLN A 33 -10.60 -6.82 12.49
CA GLN A 33 -11.03 -6.07 11.30
C GLN A 33 -11.75 -4.82 11.81
N GLU A 34 -11.15 -3.65 11.63
CA GLU A 34 -11.76 -2.36 11.96
C GLU A 34 -12.80 -2.10 10.87
N LEU A 35 -13.97 -2.74 11.01
CA LEU A 35 -15.14 -2.46 10.18
C LEU A 35 -15.58 -1.02 10.41
N LEU A 36 -16.16 -0.39 9.39
CA LEU A 36 -16.91 0.84 9.63
C LEU A 36 -18.15 0.55 10.49
N ASP A 37 -18.50 1.50 11.36
CA ASP A 37 -19.71 1.46 12.17
C ASP A 37 -21.00 1.45 11.32
N ASP A 38 -20.93 1.98 10.10
CA ASP A 38 -22.04 2.00 9.14
C ASP A 38 -21.96 0.78 8.20
N PRO A 39 -22.87 -0.20 8.35
CA PRO A 39 -22.82 -1.43 7.57
C PRO A 39 -23.01 -1.19 6.07
N LYS A 40 -23.73 -0.13 5.67
CA LYS A 40 -23.90 0.21 4.26
C LYS A 40 -22.59 0.69 3.65
N LYS A 41 -21.82 1.49 4.40
CA LYS A 41 -20.52 1.98 3.95
C LYS A 41 -19.49 0.86 3.90
N GLU A 42 -19.50 -0.04 4.87
CA GLU A 42 -18.65 -1.23 4.85
C GLU A 42 -18.97 -2.12 3.63
N LEU A 43 -20.25 -2.40 3.38
CA LEU A 43 -20.68 -3.19 2.22
C LEU A 43 -20.27 -2.51 0.91
N PHE A 44 -20.44 -1.19 0.81
CA PHE A 44 -19.95 -0.42 -0.34
C PHE A 44 -18.44 -0.62 -0.56
N CYS A 45 -17.62 -0.50 0.50
CA CYS A 45 -16.17 -0.68 0.39
C CYS A 45 -15.79 -2.08 -0.12
N ARG A 46 -16.47 -3.12 0.38
CA ARG A 46 -16.22 -4.51 -0.06
C ARG A 46 -16.64 -4.72 -1.51
N LEU A 47 -17.85 -4.32 -1.89
CA LEU A 47 -18.34 -4.44 -3.27
C LEU A 47 -17.43 -3.70 -4.26
N TYR A 48 -16.94 -2.52 -3.88
CA TYR A 48 -16.09 -1.71 -4.75
C TYR A 48 -14.72 -2.34 -5.04
N VAL A 49 -14.23 -3.22 -4.16
CA VAL A 49 -12.87 -3.80 -4.22
C VAL A 49 -12.92 -5.30 -4.54
N GLU A 50 -13.72 -6.09 -3.83
CA GLU A 50 -13.71 -7.54 -3.87
C GLU A 50 -14.51 -8.09 -5.07
N ASN A 51 -15.68 -7.50 -5.37
CA ASN A 51 -16.59 -8.04 -6.38
C ASN A 51 -16.07 -7.77 -7.80
N ASP A 52 -15.77 -8.83 -8.57
CA ASP A 52 -15.20 -8.72 -9.92
C ASP A 52 -16.07 -7.93 -10.91
N GLU A 53 -17.39 -8.05 -10.83
CA GLU A 53 -18.33 -7.40 -11.76
C GLU A 53 -18.53 -5.91 -11.43
N LEU A 54 -18.49 -5.58 -10.14
CA LEU A 54 -18.78 -4.24 -9.64
C LEU A 54 -17.52 -3.43 -9.31
N ARG A 55 -16.34 -4.05 -9.36
CA ARG A 55 -15.06 -3.44 -9.00
C ARG A 55 -14.88 -2.10 -9.73
N GLY A 56 -14.66 -1.03 -8.98
CA GLY A 56 -14.51 0.31 -9.54
C GLY A 56 -15.80 1.04 -9.92
N ASN A 57 -16.96 0.35 -9.99
CA ASN A 57 -18.25 0.96 -10.31
C ASN A 57 -18.96 1.48 -9.06
N GLY A 58 -18.72 2.76 -8.72
CA GLY A 58 -19.28 3.38 -7.53
C GLY A 58 -20.81 3.45 -7.51
N GLY A 59 -21.45 3.71 -8.66
CA GLY A 59 -22.90 3.85 -8.74
C GLY A 59 -23.62 2.54 -8.41
N MET A 60 -23.22 1.45 -9.05
CA MET A 60 -23.80 0.13 -8.80
C MET A 60 -23.50 -0.37 -7.38
N CYS A 61 -22.27 -0.18 -6.90
CA CYS A 61 -21.90 -0.53 -5.52
C CYS A 61 -22.77 0.22 -4.50
N PHE A 62 -23.04 1.51 -4.74
CA PHE A 62 -23.87 2.32 -3.85
C PHE A 62 -25.33 1.90 -3.89
N ALA A 63 -25.87 1.59 -5.08
CA ALA A 63 -27.24 1.10 -5.23
C ALA A 63 -27.45 -0.18 -4.40
N ILE A 64 -26.59 -1.17 -4.60
CA ILE A 64 -26.64 -2.45 -3.87
C ILE A 64 -26.45 -2.24 -2.37
N ALA A 65 -25.42 -1.49 -1.98
CA ALA A 65 -25.15 -1.23 -0.56
C ALA A 65 -26.28 -0.46 0.16
N SER A 66 -27.02 0.36 -0.59
CA SER A 66 -28.16 1.13 -0.07
C SER A 66 -29.48 0.35 -0.11
N GLY A 67 -29.52 -0.80 -0.78
CA GLY A 67 -30.73 -1.59 -1.00
C GLY A 67 -31.65 -1.05 -2.10
N ILE A 68 -31.09 -0.32 -3.07
CA ILE A 68 -31.84 0.22 -4.22
C ILE A 68 -31.88 -0.85 -5.30
N ASP A 69 -33.09 -1.32 -5.61
CA ASP A 69 -33.34 -2.29 -6.67
C ASP A 69 -33.55 -1.56 -8.00
N LEU A 70 -32.48 -1.47 -8.79
CA LEU A 70 -32.49 -0.77 -10.07
C LEU A 70 -33.29 -1.52 -11.15
N ASP A 71 -33.48 -2.83 -11.02
CA ASP A 71 -34.14 -3.64 -12.05
C ASP A 71 -35.66 -3.45 -12.05
N LYS A 72 -36.23 -2.98 -10.94
CA LYS A 72 -37.65 -2.63 -10.82
C LYS A 72 -38.00 -1.26 -11.41
N LEU A 73 -37.01 -0.44 -11.74
CA LEU A 73 -37.25 0.92 -12.21
C LEU A 73 -37.58 0.95 -13.69
N ASP A 74 -38.50 1.84 -14.05
CA ASP A 74 -38.83 2.05 -15.45
C ASP A 74 -37.64 2.63 -16.22
N ARG A 75 -37.41 2.08 -17.40
CA ARG A 75 -36.33 2.45 -18.33
C ARG A 75 -36.85 3.29 -19.50
N THR A 76 -38.15 3.52 -19.61
CA THR A 76 -38.70 4.33 -20.70
C THR A 76 -38.27 5.79 -20.59
N VAL A 77 -37.91 6.39 -21.73
CA VAL A 77 -37.50 7.78 -21.85
C VAL A 77 -38.54 8.48 -22.72
N LEU A 78 -39.11 9.58 -22.23
CA LEU A 78 -40.05 10.37 -23.02
C LEU A 78 -39.26 11.30 -23.94
N ARG A 79 -39.58 11.23 -25.23
CA ARG A 79 -38.95 12.04 -26.28
C ARG A 79 -39.99 12.90 -26.98
N ASP A 80 -39.56 14.06 -27.45
CA ASP A 80 -40.41 14.92 -28.27
C ASP A 80 -40.48 14.44 -29.72
N GLU A 81 -41.28 15.13 -30.53
CA GLU A 81 -41.44 14.85 -31.96
C GLU A 81 -40.12 15.01 -32.76
N LYS A 82 -39.14 15.72 -32.20
CA LYS A 82 -37.80 15.94 -32.80
C LYS A 82 -36.78 14.89 -32.35
N GLY A 83 -37.14 14.04 -31.38
CA GLY A 83 -36.29 13.00 -30.79
C GLY A 83 -35.50 13.44 -29.55
N ASP A 84 -35.65 14.69 -29.10
CA ASP A 84 -35.01 15.23 -27.91
C ASP A 84 -35.65 14.66 -26.63
N VAL A 85 -34.84 14.41 -25.61
CA VAL A 85 -35.31 13.82 -24.35
C VAL A 85 -36.03 14.89 -23.53
N ILE A 86 -37.34 14.72 -23.33
CA ILE A 86 -38.16 15.58 -22.47
C ILE A 86 -38.03 15.15 -21.00
N GLN A 87 -38.02 13.84 -20.77
CA GLN A 87 -37.96 13.27 -19.43
C GLN A 87 -37.12 12.01 -19.41
N ASP A 88 -36.09 12.02 -18.57
CA ASP A 88 -35.28 10.84 -18.27
C ASP A 88 -36.11 9.76 -17.56
N SER A 89 -35.73 8.51 -17.84
CA SER A 89 -36.25 7.33 -17.18
C SER A 89 -36.01 7.36 -15.67
N GLU A 90 -36.87 6.68 -14.91
CA GLU A 90 -36.70 6.55 -13.46
C GLU A 90 -35.38 5.85 -13.11
N TYR A 91 -35.01 4.84 -13.90
CA TYR A 91 -33.71 4.18 -13.82
C TYR A 91 -32.56 5.19 -13.95
N ASN A 92 -32.54 6.00 -15.00
CA ASN A 92 -31.43 6.95 -15.23
C ASN A 92 -31.34 7.99 -14.11
N LYS A 93 -32.48 8.52 -13.66
CA LYS A 93 -32.52 9.46 -12.53
C LYS A 93 -31.95 8.85 -11.26
N MET A 94 -32.38 7.64 -10.90
CA MET A 94 -31.90 6.96 -9.70
C MET A 94 -30.42 6.61 -9.82
N MET A 95 -29.98 6.15 -10.99
CA MET A 95 -28.59 5.82 -11.25
C MET A 95 -27.68 7.06 -11.11
N ASN A 96 -28.12 8.23 -11.60
CA ASN A 96 -27.41 9.49 -11.43
C ASN A 96 -27.30 9.88 -9.94
N VAL A 97 -28.36 9.71 -9.16
CA VAL A 97 -28.33 9.93 -7.70
C VAL A 97 -27.32 9.00 -7.03
N CYS A 98 -27.29 7.72 -7.43
CA CYS A 98 -26.34 6.73 -6.93
C CYS A 98 -24.90 7.13 -7.26
N TYR A 99 -24.61 7.55 -8.50
CA TYR A 99 -23.27 8.02 -8.88
C TYR A 99 -22.80 9.25 -8.10
N VAL A 100 -23.67 10.25 -7.91
CA VAL A 100 -23.32 11.45 -7.14
C VAL A 100 -23.05 11.09 -5.68
N SER A 101 -23.87 10.21 -5.11
CA SER A 101 -23.74 9.76 -3.72
C SER A 101 -22.48 8.91 -3.51
N ALA A 102 -22.19 8.00 -4.45
CA ALA A 102 -20.98 7.20 -4.47
C ALA A 102 -19.74 8.10 -4.56
N ASN A 103 -19.72 9.09 -5.46
CA ASN A 103 -18.59 10.02 -5.59
C ASN A 103 -18.36 10.83 -4.32
N ARG A 104 -19.42 11.24 -3.62
CA ARG A 104 -19.29 11.89 -2.30
C ARG A 104 -18.68 10.93 -1.27
N LEU A 105 -19.08 9.66 -1.29
CA LEU A 105 -18.57 8.64 -0.39
C LEU A 105 -17.09 8.31 -0.64
N LEU A 106 -16.69 8.17 -1.91
CA LEU A 106 -15.30 7.89 -2.32
C LEU A 106 -14.33 9.03 -1.95
N ARG A 107 -14.81 10.27 -1.82
CA ARG A 107 -14.00 11.39 -1.34
C ARG A 107 -13.75 11.37 0.17
N ASN A 108 -14.49 10.57 0.93
CA ASN A 108 -14.31 10.47 2.37
C ASN A 108 -13.04 9.67 2.70
N VAL A 109 -12.14 10.28 3.47
CA VAL A 109 -10.85 9.69 3.86
C VAL A 109 -11.02 8.34 4.56
N LYS A 110 -12.02 8.20 5.44
CA LYS A 110 -12.27 6.92 6.15
C LYS A 110 -12.63 5.78 5.20
N ILE A 111 -13.36 6.10 4.13
CA ILE A 111 -13.76 5.13 3.10
C ILE A 111 -12.55 4.72 2.28
N SER A 112 -11.74 5.68 1.85
CA SER A 112 -10.48 5.42 1.15
C SER A 112 -9.50 4.58 1.98
N GLU A 113 -9.39 4.85 3.27
CA GLU A 113 -8.58 4.04 4.19
C GLU A 113 -9.13 2.62 4.34
N ARG A 114 -10.45 2.45 4.45
CA ARG A 114 -11.05 1.12 4.49
C ARG A 114 -10.83 0.37 3.19
N MET A 115 -11.10 0.97 2.03
CA MET A 115 -10.87 0.33 0.72
C MET A 115 -9.41 -0.08 0.56
N ARG A 116 -8.45 0.73 1.02
CA ARG A 116 -7.03 0.36 1.04
C ARG A 116 -6.77 -0.85 1.95
N LYS A 117 -7.41 -0.92 3.13
CA LYS A 117 -7.29 -2.09 4.02
C LYS A 117 -7.85 -3.34 3.34
N VAL A 118 -9.05 -3.27 2.78
CA VAL A 118 -9.67 -4.39 2.03
C VAL A 118 -8.76 -4.85 0.88
N LEU A 119 -8.20 -3.92 0.11
CA LEU A 119 -7.28 -4.26 -0.97
C LEU A 119 -6.00 -4.95 -0.46
N ASN A 120 -5.46 -4.50 0.68
CA ASN A 120 -4.31 -5.15 1.30
C ASN A 120 -4.65 -6.54 1.86
N GLU A 121 -5.87 -6.77 2.34
CA GLU A 121 -6.37 -8.09 2.75
C GLU A 121 -6.38 -9.07 1.55
N MET A 122 -6.63 -8.58 0.33
CA MET A 122 -6.54 -9.39 -0.89
C MET A 122 -5.10 -9.68 -1.36
N LEU A 123 -4.11 -8.95 -0.84
CA LEU A 123 -2.68 -9.14 -1.15
C LEU A 123 -1.94 -9.89 -0.04
N GLU A 124 -2.66 -10.63 0.80
CA GLU A 124 -2.03 -11.52 1.78
C GLU A 124 -1.19 -12.61 1.09
N ASP A 125 -0.04 -12.94 1.69
CA ASP A 125 0.94 -13.90 1.14
C ASP A 125 0.28 -15.21 0.69
N LYS A 126 -0.71 -15.71 1.42
CA LYS A 126 -1.42 -16.96 1.08
C LYS A 126 -2.21 -16.84 -0.23
N ILE A 127 -2.85 -15.70 -0.45
CA ILE A 127 -3.63 -15.45 -1.67
C ILE A 127 -2.67 -15.28 -2.83
N VAL A 128 -1.61 -14.49 -2.64
CA VAL A 128 -0.57 -14.25 -3.65
C VAL A 128 0.12 -15.55 -4.04
N ASP A 129 0.49 -16.40 -3.07
CA ASP A 129 1.07 -17.72 -3.31
C ASP A 129 0.09 -18.64 -4.07
N GLY A 130 -1.21 -18.55 -3.77
CA GLY A 130 -2.27 -19.29 -4.46
C GLY A 130 -2.41 -18.87 -5.93
N GLU A 131 -2.46 -17.56 -6.21
CA GLU A 131 -2.49 -17.04 -7.59
C GLU A 131 -1.20 -17.36 -8.34
N LEU A 132 -0.04 -17.24 -7.69
CA LEU A 132 1.23 -17.64 -8.28
C LEU A 132 1.24 -19.14 -8.65
N ALA A 133 0.68 -19.99 -7.79
CA ALA A 133 0.56 -21.42 -8.07
C ALA A 133 -0.33 -21.69 -9.29
N LYS A 134 -1.46 -20.97 -9.45
CA LYS A 134 -2.31 -21.07 -10.64
C LYS A 134 -1.53 -20.75 -11.91
N VAL A 135 -0.76 -19.66 -11.91
CA VAL A 135 0.08 -19.25 -13.06
C VAL A 135 1.18 -20.26 -13.37
N ILE A 136 1.72 -20.96 -12.37
CA ILE A 136 2.71 -22.02 -12.60
C ILE A 136 2.05 -23.28 -13.18
N LEU A 137 0.84 -23.62 -12.74
CA LEU A 137 0.15 -24.85 -13.14
C LEU A 137 -0.58 -24.73 -14.48
N GLN A 138 -0.96 -23.53 -14.91
CA GLN A 138 -1.60 -23.32 -16.21
C GLN A 138 -0.70 -23.76 -17.37
N ASN A 139 -1.31 -24.04 -18.52
CA ASN A 139 -0.60 -24.39 -19.76
C ASN A 139 -0.82 -23.38 -20.90
N ASP A 140 -1.43 -22.24 -20.60
CA ASP A 140 -1.84 -21.27 -21.62
C ASP A 140 -0.68 -20.37 -22.06
N GLU A 141 -0.07 -19.66 -21.12
CA GLU A 141 0.99 -18.68 -21.41
C GLU A 141 2.35 -19.11 -20.83
N LEU A 142 3.20 -19.69 -21.68
CA LEU A 142 4.54 -20.18 -21.30
C LEU A 142 5.47 -19.06 -20.75
N PRO A 143 5.51 -17.84 -21.33
CA PRO A 143 6.35 -16.76 -20.78
C PRO A 143 5.95 -16.35 -19.35
N ALA A 144 4.65 -16.23 -19.08
CA ALA A 144 4.14 -15.92 -17.75
C ALA A 144 4.46 -17.05 -16.76
N LYS A 145 4.30 -18.31 -17.18
CA LYS A 145 4.66 -19.50 -16.39
C LYS A 145 6.15 -19.54 -16.01
N ILE A 146 7.05 -19.31 -16.97
CA ILE A 146 8.50 -19.28 -16.71
C ILE A 146 8.85 -18.16 -15.72
N SER A 147 8.24 -16.99 -15.89
CA SER A 147 8.44 -15.84 -14.99
C SER A 147 7.98 -16.15 -13.56
N ALA A 148 6.80 -16.76 -13.41
CA ALA A 148 6.28 -17.21 -12.12
C ALA A 148 7.18 -18.27 -11.45
N ILE A 149 7.65 -19.27 -12.20
CA ILE A 149 8.60 -20.28 -11.71
C ILE A 149 9.89 -19.62 -11.22
N ARG A 150 10.39 -18.60 -11.93
CA ARG A 150 11.60 -17.86 -11.53
C ARG A 150 11.40 -17.14 -10.20
N GLU A 151 10.29 -16.40 -10.03
CA GLU A 151 10.00 -15.72 -8.77
C GLU A 151 9.80 -16.71 -7.62
N TYR A 152 9.10 -17.82 -7.85
CA TYR A 152 8.95 -18.90 -6.87
C TYR A 152 10.30 -19.51 -6.46
N ASN A 153 11.20 -19.77 -7.41
CA ASN A 153 12.52 -20.31 -7.13
C ASN A 153 13.40 -19.33 -6.34
N LYS A 154 13.29 -18.02 -6.58
CA LYS A 154 13.94 -16.98 -5.75
C LYS A 154 13.41 -17.01 -4.32
N LEU A 155 12.09 -17.09 -4.13
CA LEU A 155 11.47 -17.19 -2.79
C LEU A 155 11.94 -18.43 -2.03
N LYS A 156 12.05 -19.57 -2.73
CA LYS A 156 12.59 -20.83 -2.17
C LYS A 156 14.12 -20.87 -2.11
N LYS A 157 14.82 -19.80 -2.51
CA LYS A 157 16.29 -19.70 -2.56
C LYS A 157 16.97 -20.87 -3.29
N ARG A 158 16.34 -21.33 -4.38
CA ARG A 158 16.87 -22.43 -5.21
C ARG A 158 17.95 -21.98 -6.20
N THR A 159 17.96 -20.70 -6.54
CA THR A 159 18.92 -20.07 -7.45
C THR A 159 19.87 -19.18 -6.66
N ILE A 160 21.14 -19.17 -7.06
CA ILE A 160 22.18 -18.31 -6.49
C ILE A 160 22.60 -17.33 -7.59
N ASP A 161 22.42 -16.03 -7.34
CA ASP A 161 22.90 -15.00 -8.26
C ASP A 161 24.40 -14.78 -8.04
N ARG A 162 25.20 -15.11 -9.06
CA ARG A 162 26.64 -14.86 -9.05
C ARG A 162 26.88 -13.42 -9.50
N LEU A 163 27.48 -12.62 -8.62
CA LEU A 163 27.95 -11.28 -8.96
C LEU A 163 29.44 -11.34 -9.31
N GLU A 164 29.79 -10.89 -10.51
CA GLU A 164 31.17 -10.69 -10.92
C GLU A 164 31.53 -9.21 -10.76
N ILE A 165 32.59 -8.93 -9.99
CA ILE A 165 33.09 -7.57 -9.75
C ILE A 165 34.42 -7.46 -10.48
N THR A 166 34.45 -6.67 -11.55
CA THR A 166 35.68 -6.35 -12.29
C THR A 166 36.19 -4.99 -11.85
N ASN A 167 37.39 -4.95 -11.26
CA ASN A 167 38.05 -3.69 -10.93
C ASN A 167 38.66 -3.09 -12.19
N LYS A 168 38.40 -1.79 -12.43
CA LYS A 168 38.85 -1.08 -13.65
C LYS A 168 40.34 -0.77 -13.66
N ARG A 169 41.02 -0.84 -12.52
CA ARG A 169 42.47 -0.65 -12.42
C ARG A 169 43.09 -1.90 -11.79
N PRO A 170 44.22 -2.40 -12.34
CA PRO A 170 45.04 -3.37 -11.64
C PRO A 170 45.42 -2.82 -10.28
N PHE A 171 45.41 -3.65 -9.25
CA PHE A 171 45.83 -3.24 -7.90
C PHE A 171 47.31 -2.82 -7.85
N GLU A 172 48.08 -3.20 -8.87
CA GLU A 172 49.50 -2.89 -9.04
C GLU A 172 49.77 -1.41 -9.30
N ASP A 173 48.78 -0.66 -9.80
CA ASP A 173 48.91 0.77 -10.11
C ASP A 173 48.45 1.69 -8.95
N LEU A 174 47.95 1.12 -7.85
CA LEU A 174 47.51 1.89 -6.69
C LEU A 174 48.66 2.09 -5.71
N THR A 175 48.79 3.31 -5.21
CA THR A 175 49.68 3.58 -4.07
C THR A 175 49.17 2.87 -2.81
N ASP A 176 50.05 2.61 -1.84
CA ASP A 176 49.70 1.90 -0.59
C ASP A 176 48.53 2.58 0.17
N GLU A 177 48.42 3.91 0.09
CA GLU A 177 47.31 4.68 0.67
C GLU A 177 45.99 4.45 -0.09
N GLU A 178 46.00 4.49 -1.42
CA GLU A 178 44.82 4.24 -2.26
C GLU A 178 44.34 2.79 -2.15
N LEU A 179 45.27 1.84 -1.99
CA LEU A 179 44.95 0.43 -1.79
C LEU A 179 44.24 0.20 -0.44
N ALA A 180 44.70 0.86 0.62
CA ALA A 180 44.07 0.80 1.94
C ALA A 180 42.66 1.41 1.93
N GLU A 181 42.44 2.49 1.17
CA GLU A 181 41.12 3.11 1.00
C GLU A 181 40.17 2.18 0.24
N ALA A 182 40.63 1.58 -0.88
CA ALA A 182 39.85 0.63 -1.66
C ALA A 182 39.45 -0.64 -0.87
N ILE A 183 40.35 -1.16 -0.03
CA ILE A 183 40.06 -2.30 0.86
C ILE A 183 39.01 -1.91 1.90
N ASN A 184 39.13 -0.72 2.51
CA ASN A 184 38.16 -0.25 3.50
C ASN A 184 36.78 -0.01 2.88
N ASP A 185 36.72 0.54 1.67
CA ASP A 185 35.47 0.71 0.93
C ASP A 185 34.85 -0.63 0.52
N GLY A 186 35.67 -1.60 0.11
CA GLY A 186 35.22 -2.97 -0.13
C GLY A 186 34.63 -3.63 1.12
N ILE A 187 35.30 -3.53 2.26
CA ILE A 187 34.81 -4.05 3.55
C ILE A 187 33.51 -3.35 3.98
N LYS A 188 33.43 -2.03 3.78
CA LYS A 188 32.24 -1.23 4.10
C LYS A 188 31.06 -1.56 3.18
N PHE A 189 31.32 -1.86 1.91
CA PHE A 189 30.31 -2.34 0.97
C PHE A 189 29.80 -3.72 1.36
N LEU A 190 30.68 -4.66 1.71
CA LEU A 190 30.33 -6.02 2.10
C LEU A 190 29.63 -6.11 3.46
N ARG A 191 29.94 -5.22 4.42
CA ARG A 191 29.28 -5.16 5.74
C ARG A 191 27.91 -4.46 5.73
N LYS A 192 27.55 -3.75 4.66
CA LYS A 192 26.29 -3.00 4.57
C LYS A 192 25.07 -3.84 4.14
N LYS A 193 25.27 -5.13 3.86
CA LYS A 193 24.20 -6.09 3.57
C LYS A 193 23.76 -6.83 4.83
#